data_AF-A0A3Q9G3A8-F1
#
_entry.id   AF-A0A3Q9G3A8-F1
#
_cell.length_a   1.000
_cell.length_b   1.000
_cell.length_c   1.000
_cell.angle_alpha   90.00
_cell.angle_beta   90.00
_cell.angle_gamma   90.00
#
_symmetry.space_group_name_H-M   'P 1'
#
loop_
_entity.id
_entity.type
_entity.pdbx_description
1 polymer ?
#
loop_
_entity_poly.entity_id
_entity_poly.type
_entity_poly.pdbx_seq_one_letter_code
_entity_poly.pdbx_strand_id
1 'polypeptide(L)'
;MSKKLWETAPHLALRAGANFDLAGLDRSSTPGFDGDKDDGKDRMEERAELLNELQERLFAAGKHGAKESVLLVIQGLDTAGKGGIVRHVMGMVDPQGVAMASFGVPTKEELSHHYLWRVRRELPEPGKIGVFDRSHYEDVLVARVDELVEEEVWRKRYDEINRFEQKIVDSGTTIIKVALMCSKEEQAGRILERIERPDKRWKHNPGDLDTRAEWDDYQEAYQDVFRLTSTDYAPWYVVPADKKWYSRVAVTELLTQALIDIDPQWPKPRWHVDVQKRRLFETVDPDIVDELEQAVAEQVADAEDDHGDYLKTKEKVAELATVDDGDRAPTVEESEEDEALSNVRTMAAASTGVGKGAKDQDKDNKSKKSKKDKKSKKSKKDKKSKKKKGKGAKN
;
A
#
# COMPACT_ATOMS: atom_id res chain seq x y z
N MET A 1 -20.19 -3.11 -28.51
CA MET A 1 -18.87 -3.66 -28.13
C MET A 1 -18.40 -2.83 -26.95
N SER A 2 -17.94 -3.46 -25.86
CA SER A 2 -17.36 -2.71 -24.74
C SER A 2 -16.17 -1.89 -25.26
N LYS A 3 -16.09 -0.61 -24.89
CA LYS A 3 -14.97 0.26 -25.24
C LYS A 3 -13.71 -0.34 -24.62
N LYS A 4 -12.63 -0.50 -25.39
CA LYS A 4 -11.34 -0.95 -24.85
C LYS A 4 -10.77 0.22 -24.04
N LEU A 5 -11.00 0.22 -22.72
CA LEU A 5 -10.61 1.34 -21.85
C LEU A 5 -9.17 1.27 -21.37
N TRP A 6 -8.59 0.07 -21.30
CA TRP A 6 -7.19 -0.11 -20.90
C TRP A 6 -6.33 -0.40 -22.12
N GLU A 7 -5.40 0.51 -22.42
CA GLU A 7 -4.43 0.39 -23.52
C GLU A 7 -3.11 -0.21 -23.05
N THR A 8 -2.77 -0.06 -21.77
CA THR A 8 -1.75 -0.83 -21.06
C THR A 8 -2.34 -1.40 -19.78
N ALA A 9 -2.03 -2.66 -19.48
CA ALA A 9 -2.51 -3.34 -18.28
C ALA A 9 -2.12 -2.54 -17.01
N PRO A 10 -3.00 -2.39 -16.02
CA PRO A 10 -2.73 -1.59 -14.83
C PRO A 10 -1.43 -1.96 -14.11
N HIS A 11 -1.10 -3.26 -14.04
CA HIS A 11 0.12 -3.74 -13.38
C HIS A 11 1.40 -3.49 -14.20
N LEU A 12 1.29 -3.13 -15.47
CA LEU A 12 2.41 -2.67 -16.29
C LEU A 12 2.51 -1.15 -16.24
N ALA A 13 1.38 -0.47 -16.44
CA ALA A 13 1.29 0.99 -16.47
C ALA A 13 1.75 1.64 -15.15
N LEU A 14 1.43 1.01 -14.01
CA LEU A 14 1.60 1.63 -12.69
C LEU A 14 2.80 1.10 -11.92
N ARG A 15 3.50 0.08 -12.43
CA ARG A 15 4.57 -0.56 -11.68
C ARG A 15 5.78 0.37 -11.55
N ALA A 16 6.22 0.61 -10.33
CA ALA A 16 7.51 1.23 -10.09
C ALA A 16 8.62 0.23 -10.38
N GLY A 17 9.21 0.33 -11.57
CA GLY A 17 10.43 -0.40 -11.93
C GLY A 17 11.67 0.14 -11.21
N ALA A 18 12.84 -0.48 -11.48
CA ALA A 18 14.11 -0.08 -10.85
C ALA A 18 14.47 1.40 -11.09
N ASN A 19 14.09 1.93 -12.25
CA ASN A 19 14.40 3.29 -12.70
C ASN A 19 13.21 4.23 -12.57
N PHE A 20 12.19 3.89 -11.78
CA PHE A 20 11.01 4.74 -11.60
C PHE A 20 11.37 6.14 -11.10
N ASP A 21 10.78 7.18 -11.69
CA ASP A 21 10.97 8.58 -11.29
C ASP A 21 9.67 9.19 -10.71
N LEU A 22 9.64 9.38 -9.39
CA LEU A 22 8.50 10.02 -8.70
C LEU A 22 8.39 11.52 -9.02
N ALA A 23 9.48 12.19 -9.37
CA ALA A 23 9.46 13.62 -9.67
C ALA A 23 8.75 13.87 -11.00
N GLY A 24 9.00 13.05 -12.02
CA GLY A 24 8.34 13.09 -13.33
C GLY A 24 6.88 12.61 -13.34
N LEU A 25 6.35 12.06 -12.24
CA LEU A 25 4.97 11.58 -12.18
C LEU A 25 3.95 12.72 -12.27
N ASP A 26 3.19 12.75 -13.38
CA ASP A 26 1.95 13.54 -13.45
C ASP A 26 0.87 12.90 -12.57
N ARG A 27 0.61 13.53 -11.43
CA ARG A 27 -0.34 13.05 -10.40
C ARG A 27 -1.82 13.21 -10.81
N SER A 28 -2.08 13.88 -11.94
CA SER A 28 -3.40 14.07 -12.55
C SER A 28 -3.67 13.18 -13.76
N SER A 29 -2.65 12.45 -14.24
CA SER A 29 -2.75 11.50 -15.36
C SER A 29 -3.61 10.28 -15.03
N THR A 30 -3.90 9.47 -16.05
CA THR A 30 -4.61 8.19 -15.92
C THR A 30 -3.86 7.07 -16.68
N PRO A 31 -2.61 6.73 -16.29
CA PRO A 31 -1.76 5.82 -17.06
C PRO A 31 -2.45 4.52 -17.42
N GLY A 32 -2.34 4.12 -18.67
CA GLY A 32 -2.94 2.93 -19.28
C GLY A 32 -4.45 3.00 -19.50
N PHE A 33 -5.16 4.04 -19.05
CA PHE A 33 -6.62 4.13 -19.09
C PHE A 33 -7.11 5.27 -20.00
N ASP A 34 -7.64 4.91 -21.18
CA ASP A 34 -8.30 5.81 -22.15
C ASP A 34 -9.82 5.90 -21.89
N GLY A 35 -10.16 6.32 -20.68
CA GLY A 35 -11.53 6.52 -20.25
C GLY A 35 -11.69 7.75 -19.37
N ASP A 36 -12.91 8.24 -19.28
CA ASP A 36 -13.25 9.34 -18.38
C ASP A 36 -13.82 8.83 -17.04
N LYS A 37 -14.39 9.77 -16.28
CA LYS A 37 -14.96 9.47 -14.97
C LYS A 37 -16.20 8.58 -15.05
N ASP A 38 -17.02 8.73 -16.09
CA ASP A 38 -18.24 7.95 -16.26
C ASP A 38 -17.87 6.54 -16.74
N ASP A 39 -16.93 6.43 -17.70
CA ASP A 39 -16.31 5.15 -18.06
C ASP A 39 -15.74 4.42 -16.82
N GLY A 40 -15.04 5.14 -15.95
CA GLY A 40 -14.49 4.59 -14.71
C GLY A 40 -15.56 4.17 -13.70
N LYS A 41 -16.73 4.81 -13.69
CA LYS A 41 -17.87 4.41 -12.83
C LYS A 41 -18.46 3.10 -13.33
N ASP A 42 -18.75 3.02 -14.62
CA ASP A 42 -19.31 1.82 -15.24
C ASP A 42 -18.35 0.63 -15.09
N ARG A 43 -17.05 0.89 -15.22
CA ARG A 43 -16.01 -0.11 -15.00
C ARG A 43 -15.98 -0.64 -13.57
N MET A 44 -16.19 0.21 -12.57
CA MET A 44 -16.29 -0.21 -11.18
C MET A 44 -17.51 -1.08 -10.92
N GLU A 45 -18.64 -0.79 -11.58
CA GLU A 45 -19.86 -1.61 -11.49
C GLU A 45 -19.63 -3.00 -12.11
N GLU A 46 -19.04 -3.06 -13.31
CA GLU A 46 -18.65 -4.33 -13.97
C GLU A 46 -17.69 -5.17 -13.10
N ARG A 47 -16.74 -4.51 -12.42
CA ARG A 47 -15.76 -5.20 -11.57
C ARG A 47 -16.32 -5.65 -10.23
N ALA A 48 -17.39 -5.04 -9.74
CA ALA A 48 -17.96 -5.37 -8.44
C ALA A 48 -18.42 -6.83 -8.38
N GLU A 49 -19.17 -7.29 -9.39
CA GLU A 49 -19.69 -8.67 -9.47
C GLU A 49 -18.55 -9.70 -9.54
N LEU A 50 -17.59 -9.48 -10.45
CA LEU A 50 -16.44 -10.38 -10.59
C LEU A 50 -15.57 -10.42 -9.33
N LEU A 51 -15.32 -9.26 -8.71
CA LEU A 51 -14.51 -9.17 -7.51
C LEU A 51 -15.19 -9.88 -6.33
N ASN A 52 -16.51 -9.76 -6.20
CA ASN A 52 -17.30 -10.46 -5.19
C ASN A 52 -17.21 -11.98 -5.35
N GLU A 53 -17.46 -12.50 -6.56
CA GLU A 53 -17.39 -13.94 -6.88
C GLU A 53 -15.97 -14.50 -6.64
N LEU A 54 -14.93 -13.79 -7.06
CA LEU A 54 -13.54 -14.20 -6.83
C LEU A 54 -13.18 -14.22 -5.34
N GLN A 55 -13.61 -13.21 -4.58
CA GLN A 55 -13.38 -13.14 -3.15
C GLN A 55 -14.11 -14.28 -2.43
N GLU A 56 -15.36 -14.58 -2.80
CA GLU A 56 -16.14 -15.66 -2.19
C GLU A 56 -15.48 -17.03 -2.44
N ARG A 57 -15.02 -17.28 -3.67
CA ARG A 57 -14.22 -18.47 -4.00
C ARG A 57 -12.94 -18.55 -3.18
N LEU A 58 -12.22 -17.44 -3.03
CA LEU A 58 -11.00 -17.38 -2.20
C LEU A 58 -11.33 -17.77 -0.75
N PHE A 59 -12.41 -17.22 -0.20
CA PHE A 59 -12.84 -17.49 1.17
C PHE A 59 -13.26 -18.95 1.37
N ALA A 60 -14.07 -19.49 0.45
CA ALA A 60 -14.47 -20.89 0.47
C ALA A 60 -13.25 -21.82 0.36
N ALA A 61 -12.31 -21.53 -0.54
CA ALA A 61 -11.07 -22.30 -0.68
C ALA A 61 -10.26 -22.29 0.64
N GLY A 62 -10.07 -21.11 1.25
CA GLY A 62 -9.35 -20.98 2.52
C GLY A 62 -10.00 -21.73 3.68
N LYS A 63 -11.33 -21.68 3.79
CA LYS A 63 -12.09 -22.50 4.77
C LYS A 63 -11.90 -24.00 4.59
N HIS A 64 -11.53 -24.42 3.38
CA HIS A 64 -11.33 -25.82 3.02
C HIS A 64 -9.85 -26.23 2.92
N GLY A 65 -8.93 -25.37 3.36
CA GLY A 65 -7.51 -25.68 3.54
C GLY A 65 -6.57 -25.17 2.44
N ALA A 66 -7.09 -24.38 1.50
CA ALA A 66 -6.26 -23.58 0.61
C ALA A 66 -5.44 -22.57 1.45
N LYS A 67 -4.25 -22.20 0.98
CA LYS A 67 -3.30 -21.34 1.72
C LYS A 67 -3.30 -19.90 1.22
N GLU A 68 -3.91 -19.69 0.07
CA GLU A 68 -3.87 -18.46 -0.70
C GLU A 68 -4.60 -17.35 0.05
N SER A 69 -4.01 -16.16 0.01
CA SER A 69 -4.60 -14.92 0.54
C SER A 69 -4.04 -13.74 -0.25
N VAL A 70 -4.67 -12.58 -0.13
CA VAL A 70 -4.16 -11.34 -0.74
C VAL A 70 -3.88 -10.34 0.37
N LEU A 71 -2.77 -9.61 0.28
CA LEU A 71 -2.48 -8.47 1.14
C LEU A 71 -2.34 -7.19 0.29
N LEU A 72 -3.34 -6.31 0.38
CA LEU A 72 -3.33 -4.98 -0.19
C LEU A 72 -2.72 -3.98 0.81
N VAL A 73 -1.52 -3.49 0.51
CA VAL A 73 -0.86 -2.44 1.27
C VAL A 73 -1.15 -1.09 0.62
N ILE A 74 -1.80 -0.18 1.32
CA ILE A 74 -2.13 1.15 0.80
C ILE A 74 -1.30 2.20 1.56
N GLN A 75 -0.44 2.87 0.82
CA GLN A 75 0.35 4.01 1.29
C GLN A 75 0.04 5.29 0.54
N GLY A 76 0.47 6.42 1.12
CA GLY A 76 0.28 7.76 0.59
C GLY A 76 0.15 8.77 1.73
N LEU A 77 0.53 10.02 1.48
CA LEU A 77 0.39 11.09 2.46
C LEU A 77 -1.07 11.29 2.90
N ASP A 78 -1.26 11.97 4.02
CA ASP A 78 -2.61 12.27 4.47
C ASP A 78 -3.37 13.09 3.43
N THR A 79 -4.65 12.77 3.31
CA THR A 79 -5.57 13.18 2.24
C THR A 79 -5.40 12.54 0.86
N ALA A 80 -4.40 11.68 0.64
CA ALA A 80 -4.20 11.01 -0.66
C ALA A 80 -5.37 10.12 -1.13
N GLY A 81 -6.22 9.66 -0.21
CA GLY A 81 -7.46 8.95 -0.54
C GLY A 81 -7.55 7.51 -0.03
N LYS A 82 -6.62 7.06 0.81
CA LYS A 82 -6.55 5.69 1.37
C LYS A 82 -7.90 5.16 1.87
N GLY A 83 -8.51 5.83 2.86
CA GLY A 83 -9.83 5.40 3.36
C GLY A 83 -10.98 5.47 2.35
N GLY A 84 -10.83 6.24 1.27
CA GLY A 84 -11.77 6.23 0.14
C GLY A 84 -11.61 4.97 -0.71
N ILE A 85 -10.38 4.56 -1.01
CA ILE A 85 -10.09 3.29 -1.68
C ILE A 85 -10.66 2.14 -0.87
N VAL A 86 -10.33 2.05 0.41
CA VAL A 86 -10.84 0.98 1.29
C VAL A 86 -12.36 0.92 1.24
N ARG A 87 -13.05 2.05 1.46
CA ARG A 87 -14.52 2.09 1.46
C ARG A 87 -15.15 1.59 0.15
N HIS A 88 -14.57 1.96 -0.99
CA HIS A 88 -15.18 1.68 -2.30
C HIS A 88 -14.78 0.31 -2.86
N VAL A 89 -13.51 -0.09 -2.70
CA VAL A 89 -13.01 -1.36 -3.23
C VAL A 89 -13.41 -2.51 -2.31
N MET A 90 -13.22 -2.38 -0.99
CA MET A 90 -13.66 -3.42 -0.05
C MET A 90 -15.18 -3.42 0.16
N GLY A 91 -15.87 -2.35 -0.23
CA GLY A 91 -17.34 -2.31 -0.22
C GLY A 91 -17.99 -3.18 -1.31
N MET A 92 -17.21 -3.75 -2.23
CA MET A 92 -17.69 -4.65 -3.30
C MET A 92 -17.74 -6.12 -2.88
N VAL A 93 -17.13 -6.49 -1.75
CA VAL A 93 -16.95 -7.88 -1.34
C VAL A 93 -17.58 -8.15 0.02
N ASP A 94 -17.73 -9.42 0.39
CA ASP A 94 -18.27 -9.79 1.70
C ASP A 94 -17.28 -9.37 2.81
N PRO A 95 -17.71 -8.58 3.81
CA PRO A 95 -16.84 -8.12 4.89
C PRO A 95 -16.23 -9.27 5.72
N GLN A 96 -16.82 -10.47 5.74
CA GLN A 96 -16.26 -11.65 6.42
C GLN A 96 -14.98 -12.16 5.76
N GLY A 97 -14.83 -11.90 4.46
CA GLY A 97 -13.64 -12.23 3.68
C GLY A 97 -12.52 -11.19 3.79
N VAL A 98 -12.74 -10.08 4.50
CA VAL A 98 -11.80 -8.97 4.59
C VAL A 98 -11.19 -8.88 5.98
N ALA A 99 -9.86 -8.71 6.04
CA ALA A 99 -9.12 -8.42 7.26
C ALA A 99 -8.47 -7.03 7.15
N MET A 100 -9.07 -6.02 7.77
CA MET A 100 -8.56 -4.65 7.70
C MET A 100 -7.74 -4.31 8.95
N ALA A 101 -6.55 -3.76 8.74
CA ALA A 101 -5.72 -3.17 9.78
C ALA A 101 -5.31 -1.73 9.42
N SER A 102 -5.33 -0.84 10.41
CA SER A 102 -4.91 0.55 10.25
C SER A 102 -3.80 0.86 11.25
N PHE A 103 -2.68 1.33 10.73
CA PHE A 103 -1.48 1.53 11.52
C PHE A 103 -1.31 3.01 11.85
N GLY A 104 -1.45 3.36 13.13
CA GLY A 104 -1.18 4.70 13.66
C GLY A 104 0.17 4.79 14.37
N VAL A 105 0.39 5.87 15.13
CA VAL A 105 1.59 6.04 15.98
C VAL A 105 1.74 4.82 16.90
N PRO A 106 2.92 4.17 16.95
CA PRO A 106 3.12 2.98 17.77
C PRO A 106 2.85 3.22 19.26
N THR A 107 2.18 2.26 19.90
CA THR A 107 1.97 2.28 21.36
C THR A 107 3.26 1.95 22.10
N LYS A 108 3.30 2.19 23.42
CA LYS A 108 4.48 1.84 24.24
C LYS A 108 4.80 0.34 24.20
N GLU A 109 3.79 -0.52 24.11
CA GLU A 109 3.99 -1.96 23.98
C GLU A 109 4.60 -2.29 22.63
N GLU A 110 4.06 -1.74 21.54
CA GLU A 110 4.58 -1.96 20.19
C GLU A 110 6.03 -1.49 20.06
N LEU A 111 6.38 -0.33 20.65
CA LEU A 111 7.75 0.20 20.71
C LEU A 111 8.71 -0.67 21.55
N SER A 112 8.19 -1.54 22.43
CA SER A 112 9.02 -2.48 23.18
C SER A 112 9.39 -3.75 22.38
N HIS A 113 8.78 -3.91 21.20
CA HIS A 113 9.07 -5.00 20.27
C HIS A 113 9.77 -4.48 19.01
N HIS A 114 10.23 -5.41 18.16
CA HIS A 114 10.65 -5.09 16.81
C HIS A 114 9.46 -4.50 16.01
N TYR A 115 9.66 -3.48 15.17
CA TYR A 115 8.55 -2.78 14.49
C TYR A 115 7.62 -3.70 13.67
N LEU A 116 8.18 -4.72 13.00
CA LEU A 116 7.41 -5.75 12.29
C LEU A 116 6.55 -6.66 13.19
N TRP A 117 6.70 -6.64 14.51
CA TRP A 117 5.92 -7.48 15.42
C TRP A 117 4.43 -7.18 15.31
N ARG A 118 4.05 -5.89 15.38
CA ARG A 118 2.64 -5.52 15.28
C ARG A 118 2.07 -5.80 13.90
N VAL A 119 2.89 -5.63 12.86
CA VAL A 119 2.49 -5.86 11.46
C VAL A 119 2.25 -7.34 11.18
N ARG A 120 3.09 -8.23 11.71
CA ARG A 120 2.93 -9.69 11.57
C ARG A 120 1.63 -10.22 12.14
N ARG A 121 1.13 -9.61 13.22
CA ARG A 121 -0.10 -10.04 13.90
C ARG A 121 -1.36 -9.76 13.07
N GLU A 122 -1.27 -8.81 12.15
CA GLU A 122 -2.39 -8.36 11.32
C GLU A 122 -2.39 -8.98 9.92
N LEU A 123 -1.44 -9.87 9.61
CA LEU A 123 -1.40 -10.54 8.31
C LEU A 123 -2.72 -11.32 8.07
N PRO A 124 -3.22 -11.35 6.83
CA PRO A 124 -4.45 -12.05 6.52
C PRO A 124 -4.29 -13.55 6.74
N GLU A 125 -5.34 -14.18 7.26
CA GLU A 125 -5.47 -15.63 7.25
C GLU A 125 -5.73 -16.13 5.83
N PRO A 126 -5.44 -17.40 5.52
CA PRO A 126 -5.82 -18.00 4.24
C PRO A 126 -7.31 -17.82 3.93
N GLY A 127 -7.60 -17.52 2.67
CA GLY A 127 -8.93 -17.22 2.16
C GLY A 127 -9.39 -15.78 2.35
N LYS A 128 -8.56 -14.89 2.91
CA LYS A 128 -8.93 -13.48 3.14
C LYS A 128 -8.17 -12.51 2.25
N ILE A 129 -8.81 -11.37 2.03
CA ILE A 129 -8.17 -10.14 1.53
C ILE A 129 -7.80 -9.29 2.75
N GLY A 130 -6.51 -9.23 3.05
CA GLY A 130 -5.92 -8.31 4.01
C GLY A 130 -5.79 -6.91 3.43
N VAL A 131 -6.13 -5.88 4.20
CA VAL A 131 -5.94 -4.48 3.81
C VAL A 131 -5.21 -3.71 4.90
N PHE A 132 -4.04 -3.19 4.55
CA PHE A 132 -3.23 -2.35 5.41
C PHE A 132 -3.41 -0.88 5.00
N ASP A 133 -4.12 -0.09 5.82
CA ASP A 133 -4.13 1.38 5.73
C ASP A 133 -2.96 1.94 6.53
N ARG A 134 -1.93 2.41 5.82
CA ARG A 134 -0.53 2.48 6.29
C ARG A 134 0.01 1.08 6.60
N SER A 135 1.31 0.94 6.90
CA SER A 135 1.94 -0.39 7.05
C SER A 135 3.32 -0.33 7.70
N HIS A 136 4.11 -1.42 7.62
CA HIS A 136 5.53 -1.43 7.99
C HIS A 136 6.40 -0.40 7.25
N TYR A 137 5.88 0.23 6.20
CA TYR A 137 6.58 1.31 5.51
C TYR A 137 6.65 2.62 6.30
N GLU A 138 5.79 2.84 7.31
CA GLU A 138 5.89 4.02 8.20
C GLU A 138 7.26 4.08 8.90
N ASP A 139 7.85 2.91 9.17
CA ASP A 139 9.15 2.73 9.80
C ASP A 139 10.35 3.06 8.91
N VAL A 140 10.12 3.44 7.64
CA VAL A 140 11.12 3.99 6.71
C VAL A 140 10.65 5.29 6.03
N LEU A 141 9.45 5.77 6.37
CA LEU A 141 8.87 7.04 5.91
C LEU A 141 8.95 8.07 7.05
N VAL A 142 7.99 8.05 7.97
CA VAL A 142 7.95 8.98 9.12
C VAL A 142 9.20 8.81 9.99
N ALA A 143 9.66 7.57 10.20
CA ALA A 143 10.88 7.33 10.98
C ALA A 143 12.14 7.97 10.37
N ARG A 144 12.16 8.17 9.05
CA ARG A 144 13.23 8.86 8.32
C ARG A 144 13.05 10.37 8.38
N VAL A 145 11.88 10.88 8.01
CA VAL A 145 11.63 12.32 7.87
C VAL A 145 11.66 13.02 9.24
N ASP A 146 10.97 12.45 10.23
CA ASP A 146 10.89 13.02 11.57
C ASP A 146 12.11 12.62 12.45
N GLU A 147 13.13 11.98 11.86
CA GLU A 147 14.36 11.52 12.54
C GLU A 147 14.11 10.71 13.83
N LEU A 148 13.07 9.86 13.85
CA LEU A 148 12.65 9.13 15.06
C LEU A 148 13.70 8.13 15.56
N VAL A 149 14.56 7.66 14.66
CA VAL A 149 15.71 6.80 14.95
C VAL A 149 16.89 7.22 14.07
N GLU A 150 18.11 6.86 14.49
CA GLU A 150 19.31 7.13 13.69
C GLU A 150 19.21 6.51 12.29
N GLU A 151 19.79 7.18 11.30
CA GLU A 151 19.77 6.74 9.90
C GLU A 151 20.24 5.30 9.69
N GLU A 152 21.30 4.90 10.39
CA GLU A 152 21.82 3.54 10.33
C GLU A 152 20.83 2.46 10.79
N VAL A 153 19.80 2.85 11.56
CA VAL A 153 18.73 1.97 12.03
C VAL A 153 17.65 1.83 10.95
N TRP A 154 17.04 2.93 10.51
CA TRP A 154 15.95 2.83 9.53
C TRP A 154 16.43 2.41 8.14
N ARG A 155 17.65 2.76 7.74
CA ARG A 155 18.20 2.38 6.43
C ARG A 155 18.33 0.85 6.26
N LYS A 156 18.60 0.11 7.35
CA LYS A 156 18.64 -1.37 7.33
C LYS A 156 17.26 -2.01 7.18
N ARG A 157 16.19 -1.27 7.50
CA ARG A 157 14.81 -1.79 7.48
C ARG A 157 14.33 -2.10 6.06
N TYR A 158 14.87 -1.48 5.01
CA TYR A 158 14.52 -1.85 3.63
C TYR A 158 14.81 -3.33 3.34
N ASP A 159 16.00 -3.82 3.70
CA ASP A 159 16.35 -5.24 3.53
C ASP A 159 15.52 -6.15 4.44
N GLU A 160 15.18 -5.69 5.65
CA GLU A 160 14.32 -6.43 6.57
C GLU A 160 12.87 -6.55 6.04
N ILE A 161 12.35 -5.48 5.44
CA ILE A 161 11.05 -5.44 4.77
C ILE A 161 11.04 -6.41 3.59
N ASN A 162 12.06 -6.38 2.72
CA ASN A 162 12.14 -7.29 1.58
C ASN A 162 12.15 -8.77 2.01
N ARG A 163 12.94 -9.11 3.04
CA ARG A 163 12.96 -10.47 3.62
C ARG A 163 11.64 -10.84 4.30
N PHE A 164 10.94 -9.86 4.87
CA PHE A 164 9.65 -10.08 5.50
C PHE A 164 8.56 -10.35 4.47
N GLU A 165 8.48 -9.52 3.42
CA GLU A 165 7.52 -9.67 2.32
C GLU A 165 7.75 -10.97 1.55
N GLN A 166 9.01 -11.35 1.31
CA GLN A 166 9.31 -12.63 0.65
C GLN A 166 8.77 -13.81 1.45
N LYS A 167 8.92 -13.82 2.78
CA LYS A 167 8.36 -14.89 3.63
C LYS A 167 6.84 -14.95 3.60
N ILE A 168 6.17 -13.81 3.45
CA ILE A 168 4.71 -13.73 3.33
C ILE A 168 4.29 -14.35 2.00
N VAL A 169 4.95 -13.98 0.90
CA VAL A 169 4.69 -14.54 -0.43
C VAL A 169 4.95 -16.05 -0.46
N ASP A 170 6.08 -16.51 0.08
CA ASP A 170 6.42 -17.93 0.17
C ASP A 170 5.39 -18.73 0.98
N SER A 171 4.61 -18.07 1.85
CA SER A 171 3.55 -18.71 2.64
C SER A 171 2.20 -18.82 1.93
N GLY A 172 2.06 -18.21 0.74
CA GLY A 172 0.84 -18.25 -0.07
C GLY A 172 0.10 -16.91 -0.15
N THR A 173 0.65 -15.82 0.35
CA THR A 173 -0.02 -14.50 0.28
C THR A 173 0.51 -13.67 -0.88
N THR A 174 -0.36 -13.33 -1.83
CA THR A 174 -0.04 -12.36 -2.90
C THR A 174 -0.05 -10.93 -2.32
N ILE A 175 1.05 -10.20 -2.46
CA ILE A 175 1.17 -8.82 -1.95
C ILE A 175 0.98 -7.82 -3.08
N ILE A 176 0.07 -6.87 -2.89
CA ILE A 176 -0.18 -5.75 -3.79
C ILE A 176 0.12 -4.46 -3.01
N LYS A 177 1.20 -3.76 -3.35
CA LYS A 177 1.57 -2.50 -2.69
C LYS A 177 1.18 -1.33 -3.57
N VAL A 178 0.31 -0.46 -3.07
CA VAL A 178 -0.21 0.70 -3.77
C VAL A 178 0.22 1.96 -3.06
N ALA A 179 0.86 2.87 -3.77
CA ALA A 179 1.17 4.21 -3.30
C ALA A 179 0.29 5.23 -4.01
N LEU A 180 -0.63 5.87 -3.27
CA LEU A 180 -1.50 6.92 -3.79
C LEU A 180 -0.75 8.26 -3.79
N MET A 181 -0.41 8.75 -4.98
CA MET A 181 0.38 9.97 -5.17
C MET A 181 -0.51 11.14 -5.58
N CYS A 182 -0.84 11.97 -4.60
CA CYS A 182 -1.58 13.22 -4.76
C CYS A 182 -0.60 14.37 -4.99
N SER A 183 -0.96 15.37 -5.79
CA SER A 183 -0.17 16.61 -5.93
C SER A 183 -0.24 17.46 -4.67
N LYS A 184 0.74 18.33 -4.51
CA LYS A 184 0.80 19.27 -3.37
C LYS A 184 -0.40 20.21 -3.43
N GLU A 185 -0.86 20.58 -4.62
CA GLU A 185 -2.00 21.45 -4.86
C GLU A 185 -3.32 20.76 -4.50
N GLU A 186 -3.54 19.53 -5.01
CA GLU A 186 -4.74 18.75 -4.68
C GLU A 186 -4.79 18.42 -3.18
N GLN A 187 -3.64 18.12 -2.54
CA GLN A 187 -3.60 17.89 -1.09
C GLN A 187 -4.07 19.13 -0.32
N ALA A 188 -3.63 20.33 -0.73
CA ALA A 188 -4.11 21.57 -0.13
C ALA A 188 -5.62 21.75 -0.29
N GLY A 189 -6.15 21.50 -1.48
CA GLY A 189 -7.59 21.54 -1.74
C GLY A 189 -8.38 20.59 -0.83
N ARG A 190 -7.88 19.37 -0.63
CA ARG A 190 -8.52 18.37 0.25
C ARG A 190 -8.44 18.73 1.72
N ILE A 191 -7.33 19.32 2.18
CA ILE A 191 -7.19 19.81 3.56
C ILE A 191 -8.17 20.96 3.79
N LEU A 192 -8.21 21.94 2.88
CA LEU A 192 -9.16 23.06 2.95
C LEU A 192 -10.61 22.55 2.99
N GLU A 193 -10.95 21.57 2.14
CA GLU A 193 -12.29 20.96 2.15
C GLU A 193 -12.64 20.36 3.53
N ARG A 194 -11.68 19.68 4.19
CA ARG A 194 -11.89 19.09 5.53
C ARG A 194 -12.07 20.15 6.62
N ILE A 195 -11.37 21.28 6.53
CA ILE A 195 -11.48 22.39 7.47
C ILE A 195 -12.85 23.07 7.33
N GLU A 196 -13.24 23.37 6.09
CA GLU A 196 -14.47 24.11 5.79
C GLU A 196 -15.73 23.28 6.06
N ARG A 197 -15.74 22.00 5.69
CA ARG A 197 -16.92 21.13 5.83
C ARG A 197 -17.11 20.61 7.25
N PRO A 198 -18.20 20.97 7.97
CA PRO A 198 -18.43 20.55 9.35
C PRO A 198 -18.46 19.02 9.54
N ASP A 199 -19.00 18.28 8.56
CA ASP A 199 -19.10 16.81 8.58
C ASP A 199 -17.75 16.10 8.35
N LYS A 200 -16.72 16.83 7.93
CA LYS A 200 -15.36 16.32 7.68
C LYS A 200 -14.31 16.80 8.67
N ARG A 201 -14.59 17.80 9.52
CA ARG A 201 -13.62 18.37 10.48
C ARG A 201 -13.00 17.32 11.40
N TRP A 202 -13.76 16.30 11.79
CA TRP A 202 -13.24 15.20 12.62
C TRP A 202 -12.11 14.40 11.95
N LYS A 203 -11.97 14.48 10.61
CA LYS A 203 -10.90 13.84 9.83
C LYS A 203 -9.65 14.71 9.67
N HIS A 204 -9.68 15.96 10.12
CA HIS A 204 -8.53 16.85 10.03
C HIS A 204 -7.68 16.71 11.29
N ASN A 205 -6.38 16.49 11.11
CA ASN A 205 -5.39 16.58 12.16
C ASN A 205 -4.49 17.79 11.87
N PRO A 206 -4.25 18.71 12.83
CA PRO A 206 -3.29 19.79 12.64
C PRO A 206 -1.91 19.32 12.16
N GLY A 207 -1.47 18.12 12.58
CA GLY A 207 -0.21 17.52 12.14
C GLY A 207 -0.15 17.25 10.63
N ASP A 208 -1.29 17.18 9.93
CA ASP A 208 -1.34 17.09 8.46
C ASP A 208 -0.60 18.29 7.80
N LEU A 209 -0.60 19.46 8.45
CA LEU A 209 0.09 20.66 7.97
C LEU A 209 1.59 20.61 8.23
N ASP A 210 2.02 19.98 9.33
CA ASP A 210 3.43 19.79 9.65
C ASP A 210 4.05 18.82 8.63
N THR A 211 3.40 17.67 8.39
CA THR A 211 3.81 16.71 7.34
C THR A 211 3.87 17.37 5.95
N ARG A 212 2.93 18.27 5.66
CA ARG A 212 2.90 19.02 4.39
C ARG A 212 4.08 20.00 4.26
N ALA A 213 4.59 20.54 5.37
CA ALA A 213 5.75 21.44 5.33
C ALA A 213 7.02 20.70 4.89
N GLU A 214 7.11 19.40 5.19
CA GLU A 214 8.21 18.48 4.86
C GLU A 214 7.92 17.69 3.56
N TRP A 215 7.13 18.27 2.65
CA TRP A 215 6.66 17.61 1.43
C TRP A 215 7.79 16.95 0.63
N ASP A 216 8.88 17.70 0.40
CA ASP A 216 9.99 17.28 -0.44
C ASP A 216 10.75 16.10 0.21
N ASP A 217 10.95 16.15 1.54
CA ASP A 217 11.56 15.06 2.31
C ASP A 217 10.73 13.76 2.22
N TYR A 218 9.41 13.88 2.28
CA TYR A 218 8.52 12.74 2.06
C TYR A 218 8.56 12.23 0.61
N GLN A 219 8.70 13.09 -0.40
CA GLN A 219 8.87 12.62 -1.79
C GLN A 219 10.15 11.81 -1.94
N GLU A 220 11.27 12.28 -1.38
CA GLU A 220 12.54 11.54 -1.38
C GLU A 220 12.44 10.20 -0.63
N ALA A 221 11.74 10.19 0.51
CA ALA A 221 11.51 8.96 1.28
C ALA A 221 10.69 7.93 0.49
N TYR A 222 9.64 8.36 -0.21
CA TYR A 222 8.85 7.49 -1.09
C TYR A 222 9.65 6.99 -2.29
N GLN A 223 10.45 7.84 -2.93
CA GLN A 223 11.33 7.43 -4.04
C GLN A 223 12.25 6.27 -3.62
N ASP A 224 12.84 6.35 -2.42
CA ASP A 224 13.67 5.26 -1.90
C ASP A 224 12.87 4.01 -1.52
N VAL A 225 11.65 4.15 -1.01
CA VAL A 225 10.74 3.01 -0.80
C VAL A 225 10.52 2.25 -2.11
N PHE A 226 10.23 2.94 -3.21
CA PHE A 226 10.02 2.29 -4.49
C PHE A 226 11.28 1.62 -5.01
N ARG A 227 12.39 2.37 -5.02
CA ARG A 227 13.67 1.89 -5.53
C ARG A 227 14.20 0.68 -4.77
N LEU A 228 14.03 0.65 -3.44
CA LEU A 228 14.65 -0.36 -2.59
C LEU A 228 13.74 -1.54 -2.25
N THR A 229 12.42 -1.42 -2.43
CA THR A 229 11.48 -2.50 -2.07
C THR A 229 10.47 -2.88 -3.14
N SER A 230 10.46 -2.26 -4.33
CA SER A 230 9.68 -2.79 -5.45
C SER A 230 10.40 -4.01 -6.03
N THR A 231 9.88 -5.20 -5.75
CA THR A 231 10.48 -6.47 -6.19
C THR A 231 9.54 -7.20 -7.15
N ASP A 232 10.00 -8.29 -7.78
CA ASP A 232 9.14 -9.11 -8.64
C ASP A 232 8.03 -9.84 -7.86
N TYR A 233 8.33 -10.28 -6.64
CA TYR A 233 7.38 -11.02 -5.80
C TYR A 233 6.46 -10.10 -4.97
N ALA A 234 6.86 -8.85 -4.75
CA ALA A 234 6.07 -7.83 -4.08
C ALA A 234 6.33 -6.47 -4.76
N PRO A 235 5.69 -6.20 -5.91
CA PRO A 235 5.88 -4.95 -6.64
C PRO A 235 5.18 -3.77 -5.95
N TRP A 236 5.71 -2.58 -6.16
CA TRP A 236 4.99 -1.32 -5.92
C TRP A 236 4.26 -0.86 -7.17
N TYR A 237 3.02 -0.43 -6.98
CA TYR A 237 2.22 0.27 -7.98
C TYR A 237 2.00 1.71 -7.51
N VAL A 238 2.49 2.67 -8.29
CA VAL A 238 2.41 4.09 -7.97
C VAL A 238 1.26 4.71 -8.76
N VAL A 239 0.22 5.10 -8.04
CA VAL A 239 -1.08 5.49 -8.61
C VAL A 239 -1.27 7.01 -8.51
N PRO A 240 -1.34 7.73 -9.65
CA PRO A 240 -1.81 9.12 -9.69
C PRO A 240 -3.15 9.26 -8.95
N ALA A 241 -3.17 10.14 -7.95
CA ALA A 241 -4.25 10.19 -6.99
C ALA A 241 -5.01 11.52 -6.94
N ASP A 242 -4.79 12.44 -7.88
CA ASP A 242 -5.59 13.66 -7.97
C ASP A 242 -7.03 13.33 -8.39
N LYS A 243 -7.16 12.44 -9.37
CA LYS A 243 -8.44 11.88 -9.82
C LYS A 243 -8.84 10.69 -8.96
N LYS A 244 -9.60 10.93 -7.88
CA LYS A 244 -10.12 9.88 -6.98
C LYS A 244 -10.84 8.73 -7.68
N TRP A 245 -11.50 8.99 -8.81
CA TRP A 245 -12.20 7.94 -9.57
C TRP A 245 -11.19 6.99 -10.22
N TYR A 246 -10.13 7.51 -10.83
CA TYR A 246 -9.09 6.70 -11.48
C TYR A 246 -8.37 5.83 -10.46
N SER A 247 -7.97 6.38 -9.31
CA SER A 247 -7.28 5.58 -8.29
C SER A 247 -8.13 4.41 -7.79
N ARG A 248 -9.47 4.55 -7.77
CA ARG A 248 -10.36 3.44 -7.41
C ARG A 248 -10.36 2.37 -8.49
N VAL A 249 -10.51 2.77 -9.76
CA VAL A 249 -10.48 1.84 -10.90
C VAL A 249 -9.15 1.08 -10.91
N ALA A 250 -8.02 1.80 -10.84
CA ALA A 250 -6.69 1.20 -10.84
C ALA A 250 -6.50 0.17 -9.71
N VAL A 251 -6.88 0.51 -8.47
CA VAL A 251 -6.73 -0.43 -7.34
C VAL A 251 -7.67 -1.63 -7.46
N THR A 252 -8.92 -1.41 -7.89
CA THR A 252 -9.86 -2.51 -8.16
C THR A 252 -9.28 -3.46 -9.19
N GLU A 253 -8.76 -2.95 -10.31
CA GLU A 253 -8.20 -3.80 -11.37
C GLU A 253 -6.96 -4.56 -10.93
N LEU A 254 -6.04 -3.92 -10.18
CA LEU A 254 -4.88 -4.61 -9.61
C LEU A 254 -5.28 -5.76 -8.68
N LEU A 255 -6.30 -5.52 -7.84
CA LEU A 255 -6.82 -6.55 -6.93
C LEU A 255 -7.54 -7.67 -7.67
N THR A 256 -8.40 -7.31 -8.64
CA THR A 256 -9.12 -8.29 -9.47
C THR A 256 -8.12 -9.16 -10.23
N GLN A 257 -7.09 -8.57 -10.85
CA GLN A 257 -6.06 -9.34 -11.56
C GLN A 257 -5.34 -10.31 -10.62
N ALA A 258 -4.93 -9.87 -9.44
CA ALA A 258 -4.26 -10.74 -8.47
C ALA A 258 -5.13 -11.94 -8.05
N LEU A 259 -6.45 -11.74 -7.90
CA LEU A 259 -7.39 -12.83 -7.60
C LEU A 259 -7.61 -13.76 -8.80
N ILE A 260 -7.57 -13.24 -10.03
CA ILE A 260 -7.61 -14.06 -11.23
C ILE A 260 -6.36 -14.93 -11.34
N ASP A 261 -5.18 -14.36 -11.04
CA ASP A 261 -3.91 -15.09 -11.08
C ASP A 261 -3.84 -16.19 -10.01
N ILE A 262 -4.46 -15.97 -8.84
CA ILE A 262 -4.65 -17.00 -7.81
C ILE A 262 -5.58 -18.12 -8.29
N ASP A 263 -6.56 -17.78 -9.13
CA ASP A 263 -7.56 -18.70 -9.68
C ASP A 263 -8.33 -19.51 -8.61
N PRO A 264 -8.95 -18.87 -7.60
CA PRO A 264 -9.61 -19.60 -6.51
C PRO A 264 -10.82 -20.40 -7.03
N GLN A 265 -10.89 -21.66 -6.61
CA GLN A 265 -11.94 -22.60 -7.02
C GLN A 265 -12.89 -22.92 -5.88
N TRP A 266 -14.15 -23.24 -6.22
CA TRP A 266 -15.08 -23.82 -5.26
C TRP A 266 -14.53 -25.15 -4.71
N PRO A 267 -14.58 -25.37 -3.38
CA PRO A 267 -14.10 -26.60 -2.80
C PRO A 267 -15.00 -27.78 -3.19
N LYS A 268 -14.39 -28.93 -3.49
CA LYS A 268 -15.15 -30.16 -3.70
C LYS A 268 -15.78 -30.63 -2.38
N PRO A 269 -17.08 -31.00 -2.37
CA PRO A 269 -17.71 -31.50 -1.15
C PRO A 269 -17.04 -32.80 -0.68
N ARG A 270 -16.93 -32.97 0.64
CA ARG A 270 -16.44 -34.22 1.27
C ARG A 270 -17.57 -35.26 1.43
N TRP A 271 -18.66 -35.07 0.71
CA TRP A 271 -19.87 -35.88 0.75
C TRP A 271 -20.43 -36.01 -0.68
N HIS A 272 -21.24 -37.05 -0.91
CA HIS A 272 -21.88 -37.30 -2.20
C HIS A 272 -23.27 -36.66 -2.26
N VAL A 273 -23.55 -35.93 -3.34
CA VAL A 273 -24.81 -35.20 -3.55
C VAL A 273 -26.02 -36.13 -3.46
N ASP A 274 -26.00 -37.26 -4.16
CA ASP A 274 -27.12 -38.21 -4.17
C ASP A 274 -27.43 -38.79 -2.78
N VAL A 275 -26.40 -38.99 -1.96
CA VAL A 275 -26.56 -39.50 -0.59
C VAL A 275 -27.21 -38.44 0.31
N GLN A 276 -26.80 -37.16 0.19
CA GLN A 276 -27.41 -36.09 0.98
C GLN A 276 -28.84 -35.79 0.51
N LYS A 277 -29.10 -35.80 -0.80
CA LYS A 277 -30.47 -35.69 -1.35
C LYS A 277 -31.39 -36.76 -0.77
N ARG A 278 -30.96 -38.03 -0.79
CA ARG A 278 -31.74 -39.13 -0.21
C ARG A 278 -32.05 -38.90 1.27
N ARG A 279 -31.04 -38.53 2.07
CA ARG A 279 -31.20 -38.25 3.51
C ARG A 279 -32.11 -37.06 3.78
N LEU A 280 -32.09 -36.03 2.94
CA LEU A 280 -33.01 -34.90 3.03
C LEU A 280 -34.43 -35.36 2.74
N PHE A 281 -34.67 -36.07 1.64
CA PHE A 281 -36.01 -36.52 1.24
C PHE A 281 -36.65 -37.50 2.23
N GLU A 282 -35.86 -38.28 2.97
CA GLU A 282 -36.35 -39.09 4.10
C GLU A 282 -36.93 -38.26 5.26
N THR A 283 -36.64 -36.95 5.33
CA THR A 283 -37.10 -36.03 6.38
C THR A 283 -38.22 -35.08 5.94
N VAL A 284 -38.65 -35.19 4.68
CA VAL A 284 -39.61 -34.29 4.04
C VAL A 284 -40.87 -35.07 3.68
N ASP A 285 -42.02 -34.39 3.63
CA ASP A 285 -43.26 -34.99 3.13
C ASP A 285 -43.07 -35.47 1.67
N PRO A 286 -43.30 -36.77 1.36
CA PRO A 286 -43.13 -37.28 0.00
C PRO A 286 -43.92 -36.51 -1.06
N ASP A 287 -45.06 -35.92 -0.70
CA ASP A 287 -45.94 -35.24 -1.65
C ASP A 287 -45.36 -33.88 -2.14
N ILE A 288 -44.34 -33.33 -1.47
CA ILE A 288 -43.71 -32.04 -1.85
C ILE A 288 -42.30 -32.20 -2.44
N VAL A 289 -41.76 -33.41 -2.53
CA VAL A 289 -40.37 -33.63 -2.99
C VAL A 289 -40.18 -33.15 -4.44
N ASP A 290 -41.10 -33.51 -5.34
CA ASP A 290 -41.02 -33.11 -6.75
C ASP A 290 -41.10 -31.57 -6.92
N GLU A 291 -41.93 -30.90 -6.10
CA GLU A 291 -42.04 -29.44 -6.10
C GLU A 291 -40.73 -28.79 -5.63
N LEU A 292 -40.10 -29.31 -4.57
CA LEU A 292 -38.82 -28.82 -4.08
C LEU A 292 -37.71 -29.01 -5.12
N GLU A 293 -37.66 -30.17 -5.80
CA GLU A 293 -36.66 -30.41 -6.84
C GLU A 293 -36.85 -29.46 -8.04
N GLN A 294 -38.09 -29.19 -8.45
CA GLN A 294 -38.38 -28.22 -9.52
C GLN A 294 -37.98 -26.79 -9.12
N ALA A 295 -38.32 -26.37 -7.89
CA ALA A 295 -37.97 -25.04 -7.39
C ALA A 295 -36.44 -24.83 -7.32
N VAL A 296 -35.68 -25.86 -6.96
CA VAL A 296 -34.21 -25.80 -6.92
C VAL A 296 -33.62 -25.90 -8.33
N ALA A 297 -34.24 -26.62 -9.27
CA ALA A 297 -33.73 -26.76 -10.63
C ALA A 297 -33.63 -25.41 -11.36
N GLU A 298 -34.58 -24.50 -11.13
CA GLU A 298 -34.52 -23.12 -11.63
C GLU A 298 -33.31 -22.37 -11.06
N GLN A 299 -33.12 -22.42 -9.74
CA GLN A 299 -31.96 -21.79 -9.07
C GLN A 299 -30.61 -22.37 -9.53
N VAL A 300 -30.56 -23.67 -9.82
CA VAL A 300 -29.36 -24.33 -10.34
C VAL A 300 -29.07 -23.87 -11.76
N ALA A 301 -30.09 -23.76 -12.61
CA ALA A 301 -29.92 -23.27 -13.98
C ALA A 301 -29.44 -21.80 -13.99
N ASP A 302 -30.02 -20.94 -13.16
CA ASP A 302 -29.58 -19.56 -13.00
C ASP A 302 -28.11 -19.49 -12.55
N ALA A 303 -27.72 -20.32 -11.57
CA ALA A 303 -26.33 -20.38 -11.09
C ALA A 303 -25.34 -20.90 -12.15
N GLU A 304 -25.76 -21.80 -13.04
CA GLU A 304 -24.95 -22.27 -14.17
C GLU A 304 -24.74 -21.17 -15.22
N ASP A 305 -25.79 -20.39 -15.52
CA ASP A 305 -25.72 -19.24 -16.42
C ASP A 305 -24.81 -18.13 -15.84
N ASP A 306 -24.98 -17.79 -14.57
CA ASP A 306 -24.12 -16.85 -13.83
C ASP A 306 -22.65 -17.31 -13.85
N HIS A 307 -22.40 -18.61 -13.68
CA HIS A 307 -21.05 -19.16 -13.77
C HIS A 307 -20.47 -19.00 -15.19
N GLY A 308 -21.28 -19.18 -16.22
CA GLY A 308 -20.89 -18.93 -17.61
C GLY A 308 -20.47 -17.47 -17.85
N ASP A 309 -21.20 -16.52 -17.29
CA ASP A 309 -20.89 -15.09 -17.40
C ASP A 309 -19.68 -14.68 -16.57
N TYR A 310 -19.48 -15.28 -15.40
CA TYR A 310 -18.23 -15.18 -14.63
C TYR A 310 -17.03 -15.61 -15.47
N LEU A 311 -17.09 -16.78 -16.12
CA LEU A 311 -15.96 -17.30 -16.92
C LEU A 311 -15.62 -16.36 -18.08
N LYS A 312 -16.63 -15.88 -18.81
CA LYS A 312 -16.44 -14.91 -19.91
C LYS A 312 -15.80 -13.62 -19.42
N THR A 313 -16.23 -13.12 -18.26
CA THR A 313 -15.72 -11.85 -17.71
C THR A 313 -14.29 -12.03 -17.20
N LYS A 314 -14.02 -13.11 -16.49
CA LYS A 314 -12.68 -13.49 -16.04
C LYS A 314 -11.69 -13.61 -17.19
N GLU A 315 -12.07 -14.29 -18.28
CA GLU A 315 -11.21 -14.45 -19.46
C GLU A 315 -10.85 -13.10 -20.08
N LYS A 316 -11.82 -12.19 -20.25
CA LYS A 316 -11.56 -10.82 -20.75
C LYS A 316 -10.56 -10.05 -19.89
N VAL A 317 -10.61 -10.21 -18.56
CA VAL A 317 -9.64 -9.55 -17.67
C VAL A 317 -8.27 -10.21 -17.79
N ALA A 318 -8.21 -11.54 -17.88
CA ALA A 318 -6.96 -12.26 -18.08
C ALA A 318 -6.28 -11.89 -19.41
N GLU A 319 -7.05 -11.67 -20.48
CA GLU A 319 -6.53 -11.16 -21.76
C GLU A 319 -5.91 -9.76 -21.60
N LEU A 320 -6.54 -8.89 -20.80
CA LEU A 320 -6.04 -7.55 -20.53
C LEU A 320 -4.65 -7.56 -19.87
N ALA A 321 -4.32 -8.60 -19.10
CA ALA A 321 -3.06 -8.69 -18.35
C ALA A 321 -1.80 -8.61 -19.24
N THR A 322 -1.92 -8.89 -20.54
CA THR A 322 -0.78 -8.87 -21.46
C THR A 322 -0.73 -7.65 -22.38
N VAL A 323 -1.72 -6.75 -22.28
CA VAL A 323 -1.84 -5.58 -23.13
C VAL A 323 -0.83 -4.51 -22.68
N ASP A 324 -0.04 -4.00 -23.62
CA ASP A 324 1.00 -3.00 -23.39
C ASP A 324 1.19 -2.15 -24.66
N ASP A 325 0.80 -0.89 -24.58
CA ASP A 325 1.00 0.13 -25.61
C ASP A 325 2.22 1.01 -25.34
N GLY A 326 2.91 0.79 -24.22
CA GLY A 326 4.08 1.55 -23.78
C GLY A 326 3.78 2.71 -22.84
N ASP A 327 2.51 3.03 -22.54
CA ASP A 327 2.15 3.97 -21.48
C ASP A 327 2.46 3.37 -20.10
N ARG A 328 3.64 3.73 -19.60
CA ARG A 328 4.22 3.19 -18.38
C ARG A 328 4.61 4.30 -17.43
N ALA A 329 4.72 3.92 -16.16
CA ALA A 329 5.23 4.78 -15.11
C ALA A 329 6.57 5.42 -15.53
N PRO A 330 6.78 6.72 -15.24
CA PRO A 330 7.95 7.46 -15.68
C PRO A 330 9.25 6.83 -15.19
N THR A 331 10.29 6.89 -16.03
CA THR A 331 11.63 6.39 -15.72
C THR A 331 12.70 7.45 -15.95
N VAL A 332 13.75 7.45 -15.13
CA VAL A 332 14.96 8.26 -15.39
C VAL A 332 15.69 7.70 -16.62
N GLU A 333 16.22 8.57 -17.49
CA GLU A 333 17.03 8.14 -18.63
C GLU A 333 18.38 7.57 -18.17
N GLU A 334 18.84 6.47 -18.81
CA GLU A 334 20.07 5.71 -18.43
C GLU A 334 21.34 6.58 -18.28
N SER A 335 21.41 7.76 -18.92
CA SER A 335 22.58 8.64 -18.84
C SER A 335 22.76 9.37 -17.51
N GLU A 336 21.68 9.53 -16.72
CA GLU A 336 21.72 10.09 -15.35
C GLU A 336 21.95 8.97 -14.31
N GLU A 337 21.74 7.71 -14.71
CA GLU A 337 21.87 6.51 -13.88
C GLU A 337 23.34 6.27 -13.47
N ASP A 338 24.30 6.49 -14.37
CA ASP A 338 25.73 6.35 -14.06
C ASP A 338 26.20 7.39 -13.04
N GLU A 339 25.65 8.61 -13.07
CA GLU A 339 25.99 9.66 -12.12
C GLU A 339 25.36 9.37 -10.75
N ALA A 340 24.09 8.96 -10.71
CA ALA A 340 23.39 8.58 -9.48
C ALA A 340 23.96 7.30 -8.83
N LEU A 341 24.24 6.25 -9.62
CA LEU A 341 24.86 5.00 -9.16
C LEU A 341 26.31 5.23 -8.72
N SER A 342 27.07 6.10 -9.38
CA SER A 342 28.41 6.48 -8.93
C SER A 342 28.35 7.21 -7.58
N ASN A 343 27.38 8.11 -7.38
CA ASN A 343 27.23 8.87 -6.14
C ASN A 343 26.80 7.96 -4.96
N VAL A 344 25.86 7.04 -5.18
CA VAL A 344 25.44 6.08 -4.14
C VAL A 344 26.53 5.05 -3.83
N ARG A 345 27.25 4.53 -4.84
CA ARG A 345 28.40 3.62 -4.62
C ARG A 345 29.54 4.32 -3.91
N THR A 346 29.79 5.60 -4.21
CA THR A 346 30.80 6.41 -3.53
C THR A 346 30.42 6.67 -2.07
N MET A 347 29.15 6.90 -1.77
CA MET A 347 28.66 7.04 -0.39
C MET A 347 28.69 5.71 0.40
N ALA A 348 28.35 4.58 -0.23
CA ALA A 348 28.43 3.25 0.38
C ALA A 348 29.88 2.77 0.59
N ALA A 349 30.80 3.14 -0.30
CA ALA A 349 32.24 2.89 -0.14
C ALA A 349 32.85 3.77 0.97
N ALA A 350 32.38 5.02 1.12
CA ALA A 350 32.81 5.91 2.18
C ALA A 350 32.39 5.44 3.58
N SER A 351 31.22 4.80 3.72
CA SER A 351 30.75 4.22 5.00
C SER A 351 31.40 2.88 5.34
N THR A 352 31.93 2.15 4.36
CA THR A 352 32.60 0.85 4.55
C THR A 352 34.14 0.94 4.63
N GLY A 353 34.72 2.10 4.29
CA GLY A 353 36.17 2.32 4.22
C GLY A 353 36.89 2.78 5.50
N VAL A 354 36.19 3.10 6.59
CA VAL A 354 36.84 3.53 7.85
C VAL A 354 37.09 2.33 8.76
N GLY A 355 37.95 1.44 8.30
CA GLY A 355 38.18 0.15 8.96
C GLY A 355 39.56 -0.45 8.76
N LYS A 356 40.61 0.36 8.50
CA LYS A 356 42.03 -0.04 8.65
C LYS A 356 42.94 1.16 8.37
N GLY A 357 43.31 1.89 9.41
CA GLY A 357 44.26 3.00 9.29
C GLY A 357 44.28 3.97 10.47
N ALA A 358 44.00 3.52 11.70
CA ALA A 358 44.05 4.35 12.89
C ALA A 358 45.14 3.87 13.85
N LYS A 359 46.40 3.95 13.42
CA LYS A 359 47.60 3.99 14.28
C LYS A 359 48.67 4.80 13.56
N ASP A 360 48.50 6.12 13.55
CA ASP A 360 49.57 7.13 13.52
C ASP A 360 48.95 8.48 13.14
N GLN A 361 48.21 9.10 14.06
CA GLN A 361 47.90 10.54 14.03
C GLN A 361 47.37 11.11 15.36
N ASP A 362 47.58 10.41 16.48
CA ASP A 362 47.09 10.84 17.80
C ASP A 362 48.10 11.67 18.61
N LYS A 363 48.92 12.49 17.94
CA LYS A 363 49.84 13.43 18.62
C LYS A 363 49.69 14.91 18.24
N ASP A 364 49.03 15.25 17.13
CA ASP A 364 48.95 16.66 16.69
C ASP A 364 47.60 17.37 16.88
N ASN A 365 46.54 16.67 17.30
CA ASN A 365 45.23 17.29 17.53
C ASN A 365 44.95 17.70 18.99
N LYS A 366 45.84 17.36 19.93
CA LYS A 366 45.75 17.77 21.35
C LYS A 366 46.14 19.24 21.60
N SER A 367 46.73 19.95 20.62
CA SER A 367 47.14 21.36 20.79
C SER A 367 46.11 22.39 20.28
N LYS A 368 45.10 21.98 19.49
CA LYS A 368 44.08 22.88 18.93
C LYS A 368 42.74 22.90 19.69
N LYS A 369 42.45 21.89 20.51
CA LYS A 369 41.22 21.82 21.33
C LYS A 369 41.27 22.71 22.59
N SER A 370 42.46 23.06 23.10
CA SER A 370 42.62 23.89 24.31
C SER A 370 42.45 25.41 24.08
N LYS A 371 42.39 25.89 22.83
CA LYS A 371 42.21 27.32 22.51
C LYS A 371 40.77 27.73 22.18
N LYS A 372 39.88 26.78 21.82
CA LYS A 372 38.47 27.09 21.51
C LYS A 372 37.58 27.13 22.77
N ASP A 373 37.93 26.36 23.80
CA ASP A 373 37.19 26.29 25.08
C ASP A 373 37.40 27.49 26.03
N LYS A 374 38.41 28.35 25.77
CA LYS A 374 38.59 29.61 26.51
C LYS A 374 37.79 30.78 25.93
N LYS A 375 37.28 30.70 24.69
CA LYS A 375 36.52 31.80 24.05
C LYS A 375 35.01 31.72 24.29
N SER A 376 34.44 30.53 24.54
CA SER A 376 32.99 30.39 24.78
C SER A 376 32.55 30.60 26.25
N LYS A 377 33.48 30.48 27.21
CA LYS A 377 33.19 30.74 28.64
C LYS A 377 33.13 32.24 29.00
N LYS A 378 33.61 33.14 28.14
CA LYS A 378 33.56 34.60 28.39
C LYS A 378 32.21 35.24 27.98
N SER A 379 31.49 34.69 27.00
CA SER A 379 30.20 35.26 26.55
C SER A 379 28.97 34.81 27.35
N LYS A 380 29.06 33.71 28.12
CA LYS A 380 27.97 33.25 29.00
C LYS A 380 27.94 33.91 30.39
N LYS A 381 29.02 34.60 30.81
CA LYS A 381 29.07 35.30 32.11
C LYS A 381 28.46 36.71 32.05
N ASP A 382 28.45 37.35 30.87
CA ASP A 382 27.91 38.71 30.69
C ASP A 382 26.39 38.76 30.41
N LYS A 383 25.77 37.65 29.98
CA LYS A 383 24.31 37.56 29.81
C LYS A 383 23.54 37.22 31.09
N LYS A 384 24.22 36.74 32.15
CA LYS A 384 23.58 36.37 33.43
C LYS A 384 23.53 37.51 34.46
N SER A 385 24.23 38.63 34.23
CA SER A 385 24.20 39.83 35.10
C SER A 385 23.12 40.85 34.73
N LYS A 386 22.56 40.82 33.50
CA LYS A 386 21.51 41.74 33.04
C LYS A 386 20.07 41.31 33.31
N LYS A 387 19.81 40.08 33.78
CA LYS A 387 18.44 39.57 34.06
C LYS A 387 18.02 39.65 35.54
N LYS A 388 18.82 40.27 36.42
CA LYS A 388 18.56 40.42 37.87
C LYS A 388 18.28 41.86 38.35
N LYS A 389 18.12 42.84 37.45
CA LYS A 389 17.78 44.25 37.78
C LYS A 389 16.54 44.74 37.02
N GLY A 390 15.40 44.07 37.18
CA GLY A 390 14.17 44.45 36.47
C GLY A 390 12.90 43.80 36.99
N LYS A 391 12.77 43.61 38.31
CA LYS A 391 11.49 43.35 38.97
C LYS A 391 11.51 44.05 40.33
N GLY A 392 10.97 45.26 40.36
CA GLY A 392 10.75 46.07 41.55
C GLY A 392 9.97 47.33 41.14
N ALA A 393 8.81 47.55 41.78
CA ALA A 393 7.79 48.59 41.52
C ALA A 393 6.93 48.31 40.26
N LYS A 394 5.59 48.31 40.31
CA LYS A 394 4.64 49.13 41.10
C LYS A 394 3.34 48.37 41.43
N ASN A 395 2.70 48.88 42.50
CA ASN A 395 1.29 48.71 42.88
C ASN A 395 0.33 48.99 41.74
#